data_AF-A0A1E3LVA8-F1
#
_entry.id   AF-A0A1E3LVA8-F1
#
_cell.length_a   1.000
_cell.length_b   1.000
_cell.length_c   1.000
_cell.angle_alpha   90.00
_cell.angle_beta   90.00
_cell.angle_gamma   90.00
#
_symmetry.space_group_name_H-M   'P 1'
#
loop_
_entity.id
_entity.type
_entity.pdbx_description
1 polymer ?
#
loop_
_entity_poly.entity_id
_entity_poly.type
_entity_poly.pdbx_seq_one_letter_code
_entity_poly.pdbx_strand_id
1 'polypeptide(L)'
;MTDWTRSPFEPDIARLRRVPEVEAMLREVCDITGLGFAAIARVTDTHWVACQVLDRIDFGLKAGEELDLKTTICDEIRQCGWHVIIDHASDHPDWRTHHTPAMYGFESYISVPIRRDGEMFGTLCAIDPAPSRQPLALLYPRIQAIADQIAEQLELADDQSRDRQVSTR
;
A
#
# COMPACT_ATOMS: atom_id res chain seq x y z
N MET A 1 29.28 -18.89 2.15
CA MET A 1 29.34 -17.80 1.16
C MET A 1 27.96 -17.67 0.55
N THR A 2 27.15 -16.80 1.12
CA THR A 2 25.95 -16.25 0.48
C THR A 2 25.94 -14.80 0.89
N ASP A 3 26.10 -13.93 -0.10
CA ASP A 3 26.00 -12.49 0.06
C ASP A 3 24.55 -12.17 0.46
N TRP A 4 24.34 -11.83 1.72
CA TRP A 4 23.05 -11.35 2.23
C TRP A 4 22.91 -9.90 1.81
N THR A 5 22.67 -9.65 0.52
CA THR A 5 22.35 -8.32 0.03
C THR A 5 21.00 -7.95 0.64
N ARG A 6 21.03 -7.19 1.74
CA ARG A 6 19.86 -6.68 2.43
C ARG A 6 18.97 -6.01 1.39
N SER A 7 17.68 -6.37 1.34
CA SER A 7 16.74 -5.78 0.37
C SER A 7 16.89 -4.26 0.39
N PRO A 8 16.97 -3.58 -0.78
CA PRO A 8 17.11 -2.13 -0.82
C PRO A 8 15.91 -1.42 -0.13
N PHE A 9 14.80 -2.14 0.07
CA PHE A 9 13.58 -1.67 0.71
C PHE A 9 13.55 -1.90 2.23
N GLU A 10 14.53 -2.64 2.78
CA GLU A 10 14.62 -2.92 4.23
C GLU A 10 14.54 -1.64 5.10
N PRO A 11 15.17 -0.50 4.73
CA PRO A 11 15.01 0.73 5.50
C PRO A 11 13.55 1.18 5.60
N ASP A 12 12.80 1.15 4.49
CA ASP A 12 11.42 1.61 4.43
C ASP A 12 10.47 0.66 5.16
N ILE A 13 10.68 -0.66 4.98
CA ILE A 13 9.96 -1.70 5.73
C ILE A 13 10.20 -1.52 7.23
N ALA A 14 11.46 -1.38 7.66
CA ALA A 14 11.80 -1.25 9.07
C ALA A 14 11.25 0.04 9.69
N ARG A 15 11.19 1.14 8.93
CA ARG A 15 10.59 2.41 9.39
C ARG A 15 9.10 2.25 9.62
N LEU A 16 8.34 1.85 8.59
CA LEU A 16 6.88 1.74 8.68
C LEU A 16 6.43 0.73 9.75
N ARG A 17 7.21 -0.34 9.96
CA ARG A 17 6.94 -1.31 11.04
C ARG A 17 7.17 -0.78 12.45
N ARG A 18 7.91 0.31 12.61
CA ARG A 18 8.26 0.91 13.91
C ARG A 18 7.37 2.09 14.30
N VAL A 19 6.43 2.50 13.44
CA VAL A 19 5.52 3.62 13.69
C VAL A 19 4.14 3.06 14.07
N PRO A 20 3.77 3.02 15.37
CA PRO A 20 2.48 2.49 15.80
C PRO A 20 1.27 3.17 15.15
N GLU A 21 1.41 4.45 14.81
CA GLU A 21 0.41 5.26 14.13
C GLU A 21 0.07 4.68 12.75
N VAL A 22 1.04 4.10 12.03
CA VAL A 22 0.82 3.45 10.73
C VAL A 22 -0.09 2.23 10.86
N GLU A 23 0.09 1.43 11.90
CA GLU A 23 -0.80 0.28 12.16
C GLU A 23 -2.23 0.74 12.51
N ALA A 24 -2.36 1.83 13.27
CA ALA A 24 -3.67 2.43 13.55
C ALA A 24 -4.34 2.96 12.27
N MET A 25 -3.57 3.57 11.36
CA MET A 25 -4.06 4.04 10.06
C MET A 25 -4.54 2.88 9.18
N LEU A 26 -3.81 1.76 9.10
CA LEU A 26 -4.27 0.58 8.36
C LEU A 26 -5.56 -0.01 8.96
N ARG A 27 -5.67 -0.03 10.30
CA ARG A 27 -6.92 -0.43 10.97
C ARG A 27 -8.06 0.51 10.61
N GLU A 28 -7.84 1.82 10.63
CA GLU A 28 -8.85 2.80 10.23
C GLU A 28 -9.28 2.57 8.78
N VAL A 29 -8.36 2.33 7.84
CA VAL A 29 -8.69 2.02 6.44
C VAL A 29 -9.60 0.81 6.35
N CYS A 30 -9.27 -0.31 7.00
CA CYS A 30 -10.15 -1.48 7.04
C CYS A 30 -11.51 -1.17 7.68
N ASP A 31 -11.53 -0.41 8.77
CA ASP A 31 -12.76 -0.13 9.52
C ASP A 31 -13.72 0.78 8.75
N ILE A 32 -13.21 1.81 8.06
CA ILE A 32 -14.04 2.74 7.28
C ILE A 32 -14.47 2.15 5.94
N THR A 33 -13.64 1.33 5.31
CA THR A 33 -13.97 0.71 4.01
C THR A 33 -14.80 -0.56 4.17
N GLY A 34 -14.61 -1.28 5.27
CA GLY A 34 -15.14 -2.62 5.47
C GLY A 34 -14.33 -3.72 4.77
N LEU A 35 -13.21 -3.37 4.12
CA LEU A 35 -12.33 -4.32 3.42
C LEU A 35 -11.37 -4.98 4.40
N GLY A 36 -11.17 -6.28 4.24
CA GLY A 36 -10.47 -7.11 5.22
C GLY A 36 -8.94 -7.08 5.15
N PHE A 37 -8.35 -6.63 4.05
CA PHE A 37 -6.91 -6.46 3.92
C PHE A 37 -6.56 -5.00 3.62
N ALA A 38 -5.49 -4.49 4.24
CA ALA A 38 -4.90 -3.21 3.90
C ALA A 38 -3.37 -3.27 3.91
N ALA A 39 -2.72 -2.58 3.00
CA ALA A 39 -1.26 -2.55 2.92
C ALA A 39 -0.71 -1.19 2.48
N ILE A 40 0.50 -0.91 2.97
CA ILE A 40 1.38 0.11 2.40
C ILE A 40 2.44 -0.63 1.61
N ALA A 41 2.53 -0.33 0.32
CA ALA A 41 3.51 -0.92 -0.57
C ALA A 41 4.50 0.14 -1.06
N ARG A 42 5.80 -0.19 -1.09
CA ARG A 42 6.80 0.54 -1.87
C ARG A 42 6.72 0.06 -3.31
N VAL A 43 6.57 1.01 -4.23
CA VAL A 43 6.46 0.70 -5.67
C VAL A 43 7.53 1.48 -6.42
N THR A 44 8.35 0.78 -7.18
CA THR A 44 9.37 1.35 -8.06
C THR A 44 9.11 0.91 -9.50
N ASP A 45 10.00 1.26 -10.41
CA ASP A 45 9.92 0.87 -11.82
C ASP A 45 10.03 -0.66 -12.03
N THR A 46 10.57 -1.36 -11.04
CA THR A 46 10.95 -2.78 -11.13
C THR A 46 10.45 -3.64 -9.97
N HIS A 47 10.03 -3.05 -8.86
CA HIS A 47 9.65 -3.79 -7.65
C HIS A 47 8.35 -3.29 -7.04
N TRP A 48 7.58 -4.23 -6.51
CA TRP A 48 6.47 -4.00 -5.60
C TRP A 48 6.76 -4.76 -4.31
N VAL A 49 6.80 -4.06 -3.17
CA VAL A 49 7.11 -4.69 -1.87
C VAL A 49 6.13 -4.22 -0.81
N ALA A 50 5.53 -5.17 -0.08
CA ALA A 50 4.68 -4.85 1.06
C ALA A 50 5.54 -4.33 2.22
N CYS A 51 5.42 -3.05 2.57
CA CYS A 51 6.16 -2.49 3.70
C CYS A 51 5.47 -2.73 5.04
N GLN A 52 4.14 -2.66 5.05
CA GLN A 52 3.32 -2.96 6.21
C GLN A 52 1.95 -3.48 5.75
N VAL A 53 1.41 -4.45 6.50
CA VAL A 53 0.14 -5.10 6.17
C VAL A 53 -0.75 -5.21 7.41
N LEU A 54 -2.05 -5.17 7.18
CA LEU A 54 -3.08 -5.64 8.11
C LEU A 54 -3.96 -6.62 7.34
N ASP A 55 -4.01 -7.87 7.80
CA ASP A 55 -4.73 -8.95 7.14
C ASP A 55 -5.77 -9.55 8.10
N ARG A 56 -7.06 -9.37 7.79
CA ARG A 56 -8.20 -9.91 8.55
C ARG A 56 -8.98 -10.96 7.75
N ILE A 57 -8.53 -11.28 6.54
CA ILE A 57 -9.20 -12.19 5.60
C ILE A 57 -8.29 -13.36 5.18
N ASP A 58 -7.14 -13.50 5.84
CA ASP A 58 -6.12 -14.50 5.51
C ASP A 58 -5.69 -14.42 4.03
N PHE A 59 -5.55 -13.20 3.49
CA PHE A 59 -5.02 -12.96 2.14
C PHE A 59 -3.62 -13.56 1.98
N GLY A 60 -2.84 -13.59 3.05
CA GLY A 60 -1.60 -14.37 3.15
C GLY A 60 -0.32 -13.61 2.78
N LEU A 61 -0.43 -12.35 2.37
CA LEU A 61 0.70 -11.48 2.05
C LEU A 61 1.28 -10.82 3.31
N LYS A 62 2.59 -10.91 3.51
CA LYS A 62 3.30 -10.40 4.69
C LYS A 62 4.19 -9.21 4.36
N ALA A 63 4.43 -8.37 5.37
CA ALA A 63 5.43 -7.31 5.27
C ALA A 63 6.82 -7.88 4.94
N GLY A 64 7.44 -7.33 3.89
CA GLY A 64 8.70 -7.77 3.30
C GLY A 64 8.55 -8.69 2.10
N GLU A 65 7.35 -9.20 1.82
CA GLU A 65 7.09 -10.00 0.62
C GLU A 65 6.83 -9.12 -0.60
N GLU A 66 7.16 -9.67 -1.77
CA GLU A 66 7.03 -9.01 -3.05
C GLU A 66 5.92 -9.65 -3.89
N LEU A 67 5.33 -8.84 -4.76
CA LEU A 67 4.47 -9.29 -5.84
C LEU A 67 5.15 -8.97 -7.16
N ASP A 68 4.88 -9.76 -8.21
CA ASP A 68 5.34 -9.39 -9.55
C ASP A 68 4.66 -8.08 -9.95
N LEU A 69 5.45 -7.00 -10.08
CA LEU A 69 4.97 -5.65 -10.36
C LEU A 69 3.98 -5.62 -11.53
N LYS A 70 4.26 -6.37 -12.61
CA LYS A 70 3.43 -6.38 -13.83
C LYS A 70 2.07 -7.04 -13.65
N THR A 71 1.88 -7.75 -12.54
CA THR A 71 0.61 -8.36 -12.19
C THR A 71 -0.25 -7.43 -11.31
N THR A 72 0.30 -6.31 -10.83
CA THR A 72 -0.37 -5.43 -9.86
C THR A 72 -1.00 -4.20 -10.51
N ILE A 73 -2.17 -3.78 -9.98
CA ILE A 73 -2.79 -2.49 -10.32
C ILE A 73 -1.90 -1.31 -9.89
N CYS A 74 -1.02 -1.52 -8.90
CA CYS A 74 -0.08 -0.50 -8.45
C CYS A 74 0.93 -0.08 -9.53
N ASP A 75 1.27 -0.95 -10.50
CA ASP A 75 2.09 -0.55 -11.66
C ASP A 75 1.33 0.42 -12.58
N GLU A 76 0.02 0.22 -12.76
CA GLU A 76 -0.82 1.15 -13.52
C GLU A 76 -0.93 2.51 -12.81
N ILE A 77 -1.16 2.51 -11.50
CA ILE A 77 -1.18 3.72 -10.66
C ILE A 77 0.14 4.47 -10.75
N ARG A 78 1.27 3.75 -10.74
CA ARG A 78 2.60 4.36 -10.90
C ARG A 78 2.75 5.07 -12.24
N GLN A 79 2.18 4.52 -13.31
CA GLN A 79 2.28 5.08 -14.65
C GLN A 79 1.34 6.27 -14.86
N CYS A 80 0.12 6.22 -14.33
CA CYS A 80 -0.87 7.27 -14.54
C CYS A 80 -0.86 8.34 -13.43
N GLY A 81 -0.41 8.00 -12.23
CA GLY A 81 -0.38 8.87 -11.05
C GLY A 81 -1.73 9.03 -10.33
N TRP A 82 -2.76 8.27 -10.72
CA TRP A 82 -4.13 8.37 -10.22
C TRP A 82 -4.54 7.14 -9.42
N HIS A 83 -5.47 7.32 -8.48
CA HIS A 83 -6.03 6.24 -7.68
C HIS A 83 -6.85 5.26 -8.53
N VAL A 84 -7.01 4.03 -8.03
CA VAL A 84 -7.94 3.04 -8.59
C VAL A 84 -8.94 2.65 -7.51
N ILE A 85 -10.22 2.58 -7.90
CA ILE A 85 -11.34 2.22 -7.04
C ILE A 85 -12.22 1.21 -7.77
N ILE A 86 -12.50 0.09 -7.11
CA ILE A 86 -13.27 -1.03 -7.64
C ILE A 86 -14.25 -1.44 -6.53
N ASP A 87 -15.53 -1.18 -6.73
CA ASP A 87 -16.56 -1.62 -5.79
C ASP A 87 -16.93 -3.09 -6.00
N HIS A 88 -16.91 -3.57 -7.25
CA HIS A 88 -17.30 -4.92 -7.63
C HIS A 88 -16.62 -5.33 -8.95
N ALA A 89 -15.51 -6.06 -8.87
CA ALA A 89 -14.64 -6.35 -10.01
C ALA A 89 -15.36 -7.14 -11.11
N SER A 90 -16.09 -8.20 -10.74
CA SER A 90 -16.78 -9.07 -11.70
C SER A 90 -17.96 -8.41 -12.44
N ASP A 91 -18.53 -7.33 -11.88
CA ASP A 91 -19.60 -6.54 -12.49
C ASP A 91 -19.09 -5.25 -13.19
N HIS A 92 -17.84 -4.85 -12.92
CA HIS A 92 -17.28 -3.64 -13.50
C HIS A 92 -16.82 -3.86 -14.95
N PRO A 93 -17.19 -2.98 -15.89
CA PRO A 93 -16.88 -3.16 -17.32
C PRO A 93 -15.39 -3.30 -17.61
N ASP A 94 -14.55 -2.50 -16.92
CA ASP A 94 -13.10 -2.49 -17.13
C ASP A 94 -12.36 -3.58 -16.32
N TRP A 95 -12.90 -4.03 -15.18
CA TRP A 95 -12.20 -4.91 -14.25
C TRP A 95 -12.59 -6.38 -14.36
N ARG A 96 -13.79 -6.69 -14.87
CA ARG A 96 -14.30 -8.07 -14.97
C ARG A 96 -13.45 -8.98 -15.87
N THR A 97 -12.72 -8.39 -16.82
CA THR A 97 -11.78 -9.11 -17.70
C THR A 97 -10.32 -8.81 -17.38
N HIS A 98 -10.05 -7.99 -16.36
CA HIS A 98 -8.69 -7.68 -15.96
C HIS A 98 -8.05 -8.87 -15.25
N HIS A 99 -6.75 -9.11 -15.48
CA HIS A 99 -6.10 -10.30 -14.92
C HIS A 99 -5.91 -10.21 -13.41
N THR A 100 -5.68 -9.02 -12.86
CA THR A 100 -5.31 -8.83 -11.44
C THR A 100 -6.40 -9.28 -10.46
N PRO A 101 -7.68 -8.87 -10.57
CA PRO A 101 -8.72 -9.34 -9.65
C PRO A 101 -8.88 -10.86 -9.65
N ALA A 102 -8.85 -11.49 -10.83
CA ALA A 102 -8.95 -12.94 -10.97
C ALA A 102 -7.71 -13.68 -10.41
N MET A 103 -6.51 -13.13 -10.61
CA MET A 103 -5.25 -13.71 -10.13
C MET A 103 -5.16 -13.69 -8.60
N TYR A 104 -5.58 -12.60 -7.97
CA TYR A 104 -5.48 -12.41 -6.52
C TYR A 104 -6.79 -12.70 -5.76
N GLY A 105 -7.88 -12.97 -6.48
CA GLY A 105 -9.15 -13.41 -5.89
C GLY A 105 -9.89 -12.33 -5.12
N PHE A 106 -9.94 -11.09 -5.63
CA PHE A 106 -10.66 -9.99 -4.99
C PHE A 106 -11.80 -9.44 -5.85
N GLU A 107 -12.83 -8.90 -5.17
CA GLU A 107 -13.97 -8.24 -5.80
C GLU A 107 -14.03 -6.74 -5.48
N SER A 108 -13.45 -6.30 -4.36
CA SER A 108 -13.35 -4.88 -4.05
C SER A 108 -11.91 -4.45 -3.77
N TYR A 109 -11.59 -3.24 -4.22
CA TYR A 109 -10.25 -2.69 -4.18
C TYR A 109 -10.28 -1.17 -4.13
N ILE A 110 -9.43 -0.59 -3.30
CA ILE A 110 -9.08 0.83 -3.38
C ILE A 110 -7.59 0.96 -3.20
N SER A 111 -6.96 1.77 -4.05
CA SER A 111 -5.54 2.07 -3.94
C SER A 111 -5.26 3.51 -4.32
N VAL A 112 -4.57 4.19 -3.43
CA VAL A 112 -4.22 5.61 -3.55
C VAL A 112 -2.71 5.78 -3.51
N PRO A 113 -2.14 6.72 -4.29
CA PRO A 113 -0.71 6.97 -4.27
C PRO A 113 -0.28 7.61 -2.94
N ILE A 114 0.82 7.12 -2.39
CA ILE A 114 1.58 7.78 -1.33
C ILE A 114 2.69 8.56 -2.03
N ARG A 115 2.69 9.88 -1.87
CA ARG A 115 3.69 10.78 -2.45
C ARG A 115 4.62 11.30 -1.36
N ARG A 116 5.91 11.30 -1.66
CA ARG A 116 6.97 11.76 -0.77
C ARG A 116 7.92 12.65 -1.56
N ASP A 117 8.24 13.83 -1.05
CA ASP A 117 9.07 14.82 -1.76
C ASP A 117 8.58 15.15 -3.18
N GLY A 118 7.26 15.09 -3.41
CA GLY A 118 6.62 15.30 -4.72
C GLY A 118 6.65 14.11 -5.68
N GLU A 119 7.40 13.06 -5.37
CA GLU A 119 7.49 11.82 -6.15
C GLU A 119 6.64 10.69 -5.57
N MET A 120 6.34 9.68 -6.37
CA MET A 120 5.60 8.52 -5.88
C MET A 120 6.52 7.60 -5.08
N PHE A 121 6.21 7.48 -3.79
CA PHE A 121 6.81 6.46 -2.93
C PHE A 121 6.14 5.10 -3.17
N GLY A 122 4.83 5.07 -3.29
CA GLY A 122 4.12 3.81 -3.39
C GLY A 122 2.63 3.99 -3.26
N THR A 123 1.95 3.03 -2.64
CA THR A 123 0.50 3.04 -2.54
C THR A 123 0.03 2.59 -1.16
N LEU A 124 -1.06 3.20 -0.71
CA LEU A 124 -1.92 2.67 0.34
C LEU A 124 -3.09 1.97 -0.35
N CYS A 125 -3.27 0.68 -0.09
CA CYS A 125 -4.35 -0.09 -0.69
C CYS A 125 -5.17 -0.86 0.35
N ALA A 126 -6.42 -1.16 0.00
CA ALA A 126 -7.28 -2.09 0.69
C ALA A 126 -7.97 -3.04 -0.32
N ILE A 127 -8.17 -4.30 0.09
CA ILE A 127 -8.66 -5.41 -0.74
C ILE A 127 -9.68 -6.24 0.04
N ASP A 128 -10.70 -6.76 -0.64
CA ASP A 128 -11.55 -7.83 -0.11
C ASP A 128 -12.06 -8.80 -1.22
N PRO A 129 -12.19 -10.11 -0.95
CA PRO A 129 -12.82 -11.08 -1.86
C PRO A 129 -14.31 -10.82 -2.09
N ALA A 130 -14.98 -10.07 -1.23
CA ALA A 130 -16.36 -9.66 -1.41
C ALA A 130 -16.45 -8.28 -2.10
N PRO A 131 -17.56 -8.02 -2.82
CA PRO A 131 -17.88 -6.68 -3.28
C PRO A 131 -18.01 -5.71 -2.11
N SER A 132 -17.70 -4.44 -2.34
CA SER A 132 -17.82 -3.41 -1.32
C SER A 132 -19.28 -3.22 -0.92
N ARG A 133 -19.52 -3.03 0.38
CA ARG A 133 -20.87 -2.78 0.93
C ARG A 133 -21.34 -1.33 0.75
N GLN A 134 -20.44 -0.45 0.33
CA GLN A 134 -20.70 0.96 0.09
C GLN A 134 -19.79 1.49 -1.02
N PRO A 135 -20.16 2.58 -1.71
CA PRO A 135 -19.30 3.13 -2.75
C PRO A 135 -17.97 3.63 -2.17
N LEU A 136 -16.86 2.98 -2.52
CA LEU A 136 -15.52 3.32 -2.02
C LEU A 136 -15.07 4.71 -2.47
N ALA A 137 -15.62 5.20 -3.59
CA ALA A 137 -15.42 6.57 -4.06
C ALA A 137 -15.78 7.64 -3.02
N LEU A 138 -16.75 7.38 -2.13
CA LEU A 138 -17.13 8.30 -1.05
C LEU A 138 -16.07 8.39 0.05
N LEU A 139 -15.24 7.36 0.18
CA LEU A 139 -14.19 7.25 1.20
C LEU A 139 -12.84 7.74 0.69
N TYR A 140 -12.68 7.89 -0.63
CA TYR A 140 -11.43 8.30 -1.25
C TYR A 140 -10.79 9.53 -0.59
N PRO A 141 -11.50 10.65 -0.31
CA PRO A 141 -10.87 11.80 0.33
C PRO A 141 -10.25 11.47 1.70
N ARG A 142 -10.88 10.57 2.47
CA ARG A 142 -10.35 10.15 3.77
C ARG A 142 -9.14 9.24 3.60
N ILE A 143 -9.18 8.31 2.66
CA ILE A 143 -8.08 7.38 2.40
C ILE A 143 -6.87 8.12 1.83
N GLN A 144 -7.09 9.12 0.96
CA GLN A 144 -6.01 10.01 0.49
C GLN A 144 -5.39 10.78 1.65
N ALA A 145 -6.19 11.35 2.56
CA ALA A 145 -5.65 12.04 3.74
C ALA A 145 -4.80 11.10 4.63
N ILE A 146 -5.20 9.82 4.76
CA ILE A 146 -4.40 8.82 5.48
C ILE A 146 -3.08 8.53 4.72
N ALA A 147 -3.11 8.44 3.39
CA ALA A 147 -1.91 8.26 2.58
C ALA A 147 -0.94 9.45 2.72
N ASP A 148 -1.46 10.68 2.78
CA ASP A 148 -0.68 11.89 3.01
C ASP A 148 -0.06 11.87 4.43
N GLN A 149 -0.82 11.47 5.45
CA GLN A 149 -0.30 11.31 6.82
C GLN A 149 0.79 10.23 6.91
N ILE A 150 0.68 9.13 6.16
CA ILE A 150 1.73 8.11 6.08
C ILE A 150 3.01 8.70 5.47
N ALA A 151 2.89 9.53 4.44
CA ALA A 151 4.04 10.22 3.84
C ALA A 151 4.74 11.13 4.85
N GLU A 152 3.98 11.92 5.62
CA GLU A 152 4.52 12.77 6.69
C GLU A 152 5.28 11.94 7.75
N GLN A 153 4.75 10.78 8.15
CA GLN A 153 5.44 9.89 9.10
C GLN A 153 6.74 9.33 8.54
N LEU A 154 6.79 9.02 7.24
CA LEU A 154 8.00 8.57 6.56
C LEU A 154 9.08 9.67 6.54
N GLU A 155 8.70 10.93 6.34
CA GLU A 155 9.61 12.08 6.36
C GLU A 155 10.15 12.35 7.77
N LEU A 156 9.28 12.37 8.79
CA LEU A 156 9.67 12.55 10.18
C LEU A 156 10.63 11.47 10.68
N ALA A 157 10.41 10.21 10.26
CA ALA A 157 11.31 9.10 10.61
C ALA A 157 12.71 9.26 9.97
N ASP A 158 12.80 9.92 8.82
CA ASP A 158 14.05 10.16 8.10
C ASP A 158 14.89 11.26 8.74
N ASP A 159 14.25 12.36 9.14
CA ASP A 159 14.93 13.44 9.85
C ASP A 159 15.51 12.97 11.19
N GLN A 160 14.74 12.18 11.95
CA GLN A 160 15.22 11.58 13.21
C GLN A 160 16.39 10.63 12.99
N SER A 161 16.41 9.90 11.87
CA SER A 161 17.50 9.00 11.51
C SER A 161 18.77 9.78 11.14
N ARG A 162 18.63 10.90 10.42
CA ARG A 162 19.73 11.80 10.04
C ARG A 162 20.34 12.49 11.27
N ASP A 163 19.51 13.04 12.16
CA ASP A 163 19.96 13.74 13.36
C ASP A 163 20.74 12.84 14.32
N ARG A 164 20.29 11.59 14.49
CA ARG A 164 21.01 10.59 15.30
C ARG A 164 22.38 10.27 14.72
N GLN A 165 22.52 10.25 13.40
CA GLN A 165 23.77 9.91 12.73
C GLN A 165 24.79 11.05 12.79
N VAL A 166 24.33 12.31 12.81
CA VAL A 166 25.16 13.51 12.99
C VAL A 166 25.63 13.67 14.45
N SER A 167 24.79 13.34 15.43
CA SER A 167 25.14 13.48 16.86
C SER A 167 26.15 12.44 17.39
N THR A 168 26.44 11.38 16.63
CA THR A 168 27.44 10.34 16.96
C THR A 168 28.81 10.55 16.30
N ARG A 169 29.04 11.70 15.66
CA ARG A 169 30.36 12.12 15.14
C ARG A 169 30.89 13.30 15.94
#